data_AF-M1B294-F1
#
_entry.id   AF-M1B294-F1
#
_cell.length_a   1.000
_cell.length_b   1.000
_cell.length_c   1.000
_cell.angle_alpha   90.00
_cell.angle_beta   90.00
_cell.angle_gamma   90.00
#
_symmetry.space_group_name_H-M   'P 1'
#
loop_
_entity.id
_entity.type
_entity.pdbx_description
1 polymer ?
#
loop_
_entity_poly.entity_id
_entity_poly.type
_entity_poly.pdbx_seq_one_letter_code
_entity_poly.pdbx_strand_id
1 'polypeptide(L)'
;MKCNASAFWSIKQDDELEYQRTISPFISAPASLDFSFLMLKLRIKSVIEKMSSPHICLVQFWASIKVNVSTFLSTADQICAFNKSLSSYRRLCIDTLIPIDDYMEGLLGPLGRVFRRCLPEYNPDVQSYSAAEFPLLETAISLGIHSYYAFPVFNLHDQRYLGLFEIVFTQPSVGL
;
A
#
# COMPACT_ATOMS: atom_id res chain seq x y z
N MET A 1 20.53 2.05 -11.84
CA MET A 1 19.95 0.71 -11.58
C MET A 1 18.51 0.73 -12.07
N LYS A 2 18.14 -0.13 -13.02
CA LYS A 2 16.77 -0.23 -13.54
C LYS A 2 15.99 -1.23 -12.68
N CYS A 3 14.87 -0.79 -12.11
CA CYS A 3 14.03 -1.62 -11.26
C CYS A 3 13.10 -2.45 -12.16
N ASN A 4 13.38 -3.75 -12.31
CA ASN A 4 12.51 -4.70 -13.02
C ASN A 4 11.43 -5.20 -12.05
N ALA A 5 10.27 -4.57 -12.05
CA ALA A 5 9.13 -4.95 -11.21
C ALA A 5 8.16 -5.87 -11.96
N SER A 6 7.92 -7.07 -11.41
CA SER A 6 6.73 -7.87 -11.74
C SER A 6 6.29 -8.71 -10.53
N ALA A 7 5.02 -8.57 -10.15
CA ALA A 7 4.19 -9.57 -9.47
C ALA A 7 2.72 -9.13 -9.56
N PHE A 8 1.84 -9.99 -10.07
CA PHE A 8 0.39 -9.77 -10.20
C PHE A 8 -0.37 -10.65 -9.19
N TRP A 9 -1.48 -10.15 -8.62
CA TRP A 9 -2.21 -10.77 -7.50
C TRP A 9 -3.75 -10.79 -7.62
N SER A 10 -4.42 -11.79 -6.99
CA SER A 10 -5.71 -11.69 -6.26
C SER A 10 -6.05 -12.99 -5.47
N ILE A 11 -6.58 -12.89 -4.24
CA ILE A 11 -7.31 -13.96 -3.52
C ILE A 11 -8.52 -13.29 -2.84
N LYS A 12 -9.72 -13.82 -3.14
CA LYS A 12 -11.07 -13.29 -2.88
C LYS A 12 -11.52 -13.32 -1.42
N GLN A 13 -12.33 -12.32 -1.01
CA GLN A 13 -13.38 -12.46 0.01
C GLN A 13 -14.60 -11.55 -0.28
N ASP A 14 -15.80 -11.97 0.12
CA ASP A 14 -17.04 -11.78 -0.66
C ASP A 14 -17.58 -10.34 -0.88
N ASP A 15 -17.23 -9.34 -0.06
CA ASP A 15 -17.62 -7.93 -0.32
C ASP A 15 -16.67 -7.24 -1.33
N GLU A 16 -15.47 -7.78 -1.49
CA GLU A 16 -14.46 -7.38 -2.47
C GLU A 16 -14.86 -7.78 -3.90
N LEU A 17 -15.78 -8.76 -4.03
CA LEU A 17 -16.23 -9.33 -5.30
C LEU A 17 -17.01 -8.34 -6.17
N GLU A 18 -17.66 -7.34 -5.59
CA GLU A 18 -18.48 -6.39 -6.35
C GLU A 18 -17.64 -5.25 -6.94
N TYR A 19 -16.68 -4.74 -6.16
CA TYR A 19 -15.65 -3.81 -6.64
C TYR A 19 -14.72 -4.47 -7.66
N GLN A 20 -14.24 -5.70 -7.37
CA GLN A 20 -13.48 -6.48 -8.34
C GLN A 20 -14.25 -6.77 -9.61
N ARG A 21 -15.56 -7.06 -9.57
CA ARG A 21 -16.35 -7.27 -10.81
C ARG A 21 -16.36 -6.04 -11.71
N THR A 22 -16.23 -4.84 -11.13
CA THR A 22 -16.18 -3.58 -11.88
C THR A 22 -14.81 -3.35 -12.55
N ILE A 23 -13.72 -3.90 -11.98
CA ILE A 23 -12.33 -3.74 -12.49
C ILE A 23 -11.82 -5.02 -13.20
N SER A 24 -12.51 -6.15 -13.02
CA SER A 24 -12.21 -7.48 -13.54
C SER A 24 -12.03 -7.58 -15.07
N PRO A 25 -12.66 -6.75 -15.93
CA PRO A 25 -12.37 -6.82 -17.36
C PRO A 25 -10.92 -6.41 -17.71
N PHE A 26 -10.25 -5.67 -16.83
CA PHE A 26 -8.96 -5.04 -17.10
C PHE A 26 -7.76 -5.75 -16.46
N ILE A 27 -8.00 -6.81 -15.68
CA ILE A 27 -6.98 -7.58 -14.95
C ILE A 27 -6.85 -8.94 -15.63
N SER A 28 -5.71 -9.18 -16.29
CA SER A 28 -5.40 -10.50 -16.84
C SER A 28 -5.19 -11.51 -15.71
N ALA A 29 -6.08 -12.50 -15.58
CA ALA A 29 -5.94 -13.58 -14.62
C ALA A 29 -4.84 -14.56 -15.03
N PRO A 30 -3.92 -14.98 -14.13
CA PRO A 30 -3.10 -16.15 -14.36
C PRO A 30 -3.81 -17.42 -13.89
N ALA A 31 -3.64 -18.48 -14.67
CA ALA A 31 -4.03 -19.83 -14.31
C ALA A 31 -3.12 -20.39 -13.19
N SER A 32 -3.73 -21.18 -12.28
CA SER A 32 -3.12 -21.93 -11.17
C SER A 32 -2.70 -21.13 -9.92
N LEU A 33 -3.06 -21.68 -8.75
CA LEU A 33 -2.71 -21.16 -7.43
C LEU A 33 -1.19 -21.31 -7.23
N ASP A 34 -0.42 -20.25 -7.42
CA ASP A 34 1.03 -20.25 -7.22
C ASP A 34 1.33 -20.43 -5.71
N PHE A 35 1.96 -21.55 -5.32
CA PHE A 35 2.30 -21.80 -3.92
C PHE A 35 3.23 -20.70 -3.35
N SER A 36 4.07 -20.11 -4.21
CA SER A 36 4.97 -19.00 -3.85
C SER A 36 4.19 -17.76 -3.45
N PHE A 37 3.06 -17.52 -4.11
CA PHE A 37 2.15 -16.42 -3.86
C PHE A 37 1.49 -16.53 -2.50
N LEU A 38 0.93 -17.71 -2.19
CA LEU A 38 0.31 -17.97 -0.90
C LEU A 38 1.33 -17.78 0.23
N MET A 39 2.54 -18.29 0.04
CA MET A 39 3.63 -18.12 0.99
C MET A 39 4.03 -16.65 1.20
N LEU A 40 4.05 -15.83 0.14
CA LEU A 40 4.31 -14.40 0.28
C LEU A 40 3.18 -13.71 1.06
N LYS A 41 1.91 -14.00 0.75
CA LYS A 41 0.77 -13.47 1.53
C LYS A 41 0.86 -13.86 3.01
N LEU A 42 1.18 -15.12 3.32
CA LEU A 42 1.35 -15.56 4.71
C LEU A 42 2.51 -14.85 5.43
N ARG A 43 3.62 -14.61 4.73
CA ARG A 43 4.76 -13.84 5.29
C ARG A 43 4.38 -12.39 5.57
N ILE A 44 3.71 -11.72 4.62
CA ILE A 44 3.21 -10.35 4.79
C ILE A 44 2.24 -10.30 5.98
N LYS A 45 1.31 -11.25 6.08
CA LYS A 45 0.39 -11.38 7.22
C LYS A 45 1.15 -11.46 8.54
N SER A 46 2.13 -12.35 8.64
CA SER A 46 2.93 -12.52 9.87
C SER A 46 3.70 -11.24 10.23
N VAL A 47 4.19 -10.48 9.25
CA VAL A 47 4.84 -9.18 9.50
C VAL A 47 3.85 -8.17 10.04
N ILE A 48 2.67 -8.05 9.44
CA ILE A 48 1.61 -7.14 9.90
C ILE A 48 1.18 -7.48 11.33
N GLU A 49 0.99 -8.76 11.64
CA GLU A 49 0.63 -9.22 13.00
C GLU A 49 1.70 -8.84 14.03
N LYS A 50 2.98 -8.89 13.66
CA LYS A 50 4.10 -8.50 14.52
C LYS A 50 4.27 -6.99 14.66
N MET A 51 3.92 -6.23 13.62
CA MET A 51 3.96 -4.76 13.65
C MET A 51 2.73 -4.18 14.37
N SER A 52 1.61 -4.89 14.40
CA SER A 52 0.39 -4.42 15.04
C SER A 52 0.62 -4.17 16.53
N SER A 53 0.38 -2.94 16.97
CA SER A 53 0.45 -2.52 18.36
C SER A 53 -0.72 -1.60 18.69
N PRO A 54 -1.08 -1.40 19.96
CA PRO A 54 -2.16 -0.48 20.35
C PRO A 54 -1.97 0.96 19.84
N HIS A 55 -0.72 1.37 19.58
CA HIS A 55 -0.37 2.70 19.09
C HIS A 55 -0.43 2.81 17.57
N ILE A 56 -0.34 1.69 16.85
CA ILE A 56 -0.43 1.66 15.40
C ILE A 56 -1.89 1.53 15.00
N CYS A 57 -2.35 2.49 14.21
CA CYS A 57 -3.77 2.60 13.88
C CYS A 57 -4.11 1.91 12.57
N LEU A 58 -3.17 1.85 11.63
CA LEU A 58 -3.28 1.04 10.43
C LEU A 58 -1.91 0.63 9.93
N VAL A 59 -1.78 -0.64 9.55
CA VAL A 59 -0.70 -1.20 8.76
C VAL A 59 -1.34 -1.83 7.53
N GLN A 60 -0.92 -1.45 6.33
CA GLN A 60 -1.39 -2.09 5.11
C GLN A 60 -0.28 -2.27 4.10
N PHE A 61 -0.41 -3.33 3.31
CA PHE A 61 0.49 -3.61 2.21
C PHE A 61 -0.05 -3.01 0.91
N TRP A 62 0.86 -2.48 0.10
CA TRP A 62 0.60 -2.00 -1.25
C TRP A 62 1.45 -2.79 -2.24
N ALA A 63 0.80 -3.33 -3.26
CA ALA A 63 1.44 -4.07 -4.33
C ALA A 63 1.23 -3.35 -5.67
N SER A 64 2.16 -3.54 -6.60
CA SER A 64 1.92 -3.11 -7.97
C SER A 64 0.93 -4.05 -8.65
N ILE A 65 -0.02 -3.47 -9.37
CA ILE A 65 -0.95 -4.16 -10.27
C ILE A 65 -0.81 -3.53 -11.65
N LYS A 66 -1.10 -4.29 -12.72
CA LYS A 66 -1.32 -3.67 -14.02
C LYS A 66 -2.80 -3.70 -14.36
N VAL A 67 -3.24 -2.56 -14.88
CA VAL A 67 -4.58 -2.36 -15.42
C VAL A 67 -4.35 -1.92 -16.86
N ASN A 68 -4.71 -2.78 -17.82
CA ASN A 68 -4.36 -2.62 -19.23
C ASN A 68 -2.83 -2.49 -19.44
N VAL A 69 -2.37 -1.34 -19.95
CA VAL A 69 -0.96 -1.03 -20.24
C VAL A 69 -0.25 -0.31 -19.11
N SER A 70 -0.99 0.16 -18.10
CA SER A 70 -0.49 1.01 -17.03
C SER A 70 -0.38 0.25 -15.72
N THR A 71 0.59 0.65 -14.91
CA THR A 71 0.92 0.06 -13.62
C THR A 71 0.55 1.04 -12.51
N PHE A 72 -0.07 0.50 -11.46
CA PHE A 72 -0.55 1.23 -10.31
C PHE A 72 -0.12 0.53 -9.03
N LEU A 73 0.05 1.27 -7.95
CA LEU A 73 -0.01 0.70 -6.61
C LEU A 73 -1.48 0.59 -6.19
N SER A 74 -1.81 -0.56 -5.61
CA SER A 74 -3.11 -0.80 -5.01
C SER A 74 -2.95 -1.57 -3.71
N THR A 75 -3.90 -1.33 -2.81
CA THR A 75 -4.08 -2.08 -1.57
C THR A 75 -5.39 -2.90 -1.57
N ALA A 76 -6.10 -2.93 -2.71
CA ALA A 76 -7.15 -3.92 -2.94
C ALA A 76 -6.52 -5.32 -3.01
N ASP A 77 -7.19 -6.32 -2.45
CA ASP A 77 -6.73 -7.70 -2.27
C ASP A 77 -5.48 -7.88 -1.40
N GLN A 78 -5.02 -6.80 -0.75
CA GLN A 78 -3.83 -6.80 0.08
C GLN A 78 -4.19 -6.88 1.56
N ILE A 79 -3.25 -7.44 2.32
CA ILE A 79 -3.42 -7.67 3.75
C ILE A 79 -3.25 -6.34 4.48
N CYS A 80 -4.13 -6.11 5.46
CA CYS A 80 -4.09 -4.96 6.35
C CYS A 80 -4.49 -5.36 7.77
N ALA A 81 -4.06 -4.56 8.74
CA ALA A 81 -4.58 -4.55 10.10
C ALA A 81 -4.84 -3.09 10.47
N PHE A 82 -6.01 -2.79 11.03
CA PHE A 82 -6.38 -1.42 11.36
C PHE A 82 -7.40 -1.35 12.50
N ASN A 83 -7.38 -0.22 13.21
CA ASN A 83 -8.37 0.13 14.22
C ASN A 83 -9.65 0.63 13.53
N LYS A 84 -10.82 0.35 14.12
CA LYS A 84 -12.12 0.77 13.57
C LYS A 84 -12.23 2.27 13.29
N SER A 85 -11.49 3.10 14.03
CA SER A 85 -11.42 4.56 13.81
C SER A 85 -10.88 4.93 12.43
N LEU A 86 -10.04 4.10 11.80
CA LEU A 86 -9.50 4.31 10.46
C LEU A 86 -10.23 3.51 9.37
N SER A 87 -11.42 2.99 9.64
CA SER A 87 -12.22 2.28 8.64
C SER A 87 -12.52 3.13 7.39
N SER A 88 -12.83 4.42 7.56
CA SER A 88 -13.03 5.35 6.45
C SER A 88 -11.76 5.58 5.63
N TYR A 89 -10.61 5.73 6.29
CA TYR A 89 -9.33 5.87 5.60
C TYR A 89 -8.98 4.59 4.82
N ARG A 90 -9.17 3.41 5.44
CA ARG A 90 -8.96 2.13 4.77
C ARG A 90 -9.81 1.99 3.52
N ARG A 91 -11.11 2.35 3.58
CA ARG A 91 -12.00 2.31 2.41
C ARG A 91 -11.49 3.20 1.29
N LEU A 92 -11.09 4.44 1.61
CA LEU A 92 -10.49 5.35 0.65
C LEU A 92 -9.24 4.75 -0.01
N CYS A 93 -8.37 4.11 0.77
CA CYS A 93 -7.17 3.46 0.23
C CYS A 93 -7.51 2.30 -0.73
N ILE A 94 -8.53 1.49 -0.43
CA ILE A 94 -9.02 0.41 -1.33
C ILE A 94 -9.46 0.99 -2.68
N ASP A 95 -10.18 2.11 -2.65
CA ASP A 95 -10.71 2.78 -3.83
C ASP A 95 -9.64 3.59 -4.60
N THR A 96 -8.44 3.75 -4.03
CA THR A 96 -7.36 4.55 -4.60
C THR A 96 -6.39 3.69 -5.42
N LEU A 97 -6.10 4.15 -6.64
CA LEU A 97 -5.01 3.66 -7.48
C LEU A 97 -3.95 4.74 -7.63
N ILE A 98 -2.71 4.45 -7.22
CA ILE A 98 -1.60 5.39 -7.36
C ILE A 98 -0.84 5.02 -8.63
N PRO A 99 -0.89 5.84 -9.69
CA PRO A 99 -0.18 5.51 -10.89
C PRO A 99 1.33 5.64 -10.67
N ILE A 100 2.10 4.67 -11.14
CA ILE A 100 3.56 4.62 -10.94
C ILE A 100 4.35 4.63 -12.25
N ASP A 101 3.63 4.65 -13.38
CA ASP A 101 4.20 4.77 -14.72
C ASP A 101 4.19 6.23 -15.17
N ASP A 102 5.36 6.79 -15.44
CA ASP A 102 5.54 8.07 -16.16
C ASP A 102 4.98 9.35 -15.50
N TYR A 103 4.91 9.40 -14.16
CA TYR A 103 4.50 10.63 -13.43
C TYR A 103 5.68 11.38 -12.81
N MET A 104 5.53 12.72 -12.73
CA MET A 104 6.41 13.59 -11.97
C MET A 104 6.34 13.21 -10.49
N GLU A 105 7.50 13.03 -9.86
CA GLU A 105 7.64 12.47 -8.51
C GLU A 105 6.85 13.25 -7.43
N GLY A 106 6.67 14.55 -7.63
CA GLY A 106 5.87 15.39 -6.73
C GLY A 106 4.39 15.00 -6.66
N LEU A 107 3.82 14.38 -7.71
CA LEU A 107 2.40 14.03 -7.78
C LEU A 107 2.09 12.61 -7.29
N LEU A 108 3.11 11.84 -6.95
CA LEU A 108 3.01 10.42 -6.60
C LEU A 108 2.52 10.17 -5.16
N GLY A 109 2.49 11.22 -4.33
CA GLY A 109 2.29 11.08 -2.90
C GLY A 109 3.43 10.30 -2.20
N PRO A 110 3.34 10.09 -0.88
CA PRO A 110 4.36 9.36 -0.12
C PRO A 110 4.61 7.93 -0.65
N LEU A 111 3.54 7.17 -0.91
CA LEU A 111 3.65 5.78 -1.36
C LEU A 111 4.33 5.66 -2.73
N GLY A 112 3.94 6.51 -3.69
CA GLY A 112 4.55 6.46 -5.01
C GLY A 112 6.00 6.95 -5.01
N ARG A 113 6.39 7.89 -4.11
CA ARG A 113 7.80 8.23 -3.87
C ARG A 113 8.60 7.06 -3.30
N VAL A 114 8.06 6.37 -2.29
CA VAL A 114 8.69 5.17 -1.70
C VAL A 114 8.90 4.09 -2.77
N PHE A 115 7.89 3.84 -3.60
CA PHE A 115 8.00 2.92 -4.73
C PHE A 115 9.10 3.36 -5.71
N ARG A 116 9.07 4.62 -6.15
CA ARG A 116 9.98 5.15 -7.17
C ARG A 116 11.43 5.18 -6.71
N ARG A 117 11.67 5.62 -5.47
CA ARG A 117 13.01 5.78 -4.88
C ARG A 117 13.54 4.50 -4.28
N CYS A 118 12.66 3.53 -3.96
CA CYS A 118 13.02 2.34 -3.19
C CYS A 118 13.67 2.71 -1.84
N LEU A 119 13.20 3.79 -1.21
CA LEU A 119 13.66 4.29 0.08
C LEU A 119 12.47 4.49 1.02
N PRO A 120 12.64 4.30 2.34
CA PRO A 120 11.60 4.60 3.30
C PRO A 120 11.28 6.09 3.33
N GLU A 121 10.02 6.41 3.62
CA GLU A 121 9.56 7.76 3.89
C GLU A 121 8.90 7.79 5.26
N TYR A 122 9.34 8.70 6.12
CA TYR A 122 8.81 8.92 7.46
C TYR A 122 8.44 10.38 7.62
N ASN A 123 7.24 10.63 8.15
CA ASN A 123 6.82 11.93 8.58
C ASN A 123 6.21 11.87 9.99
N PRO A 124 6.85 12.49 11.01
CA PRO A 124 6.34 12.49 12.38
C PRO A 124 5.06 13.34 12.53
N ASP A 125 4.77 14.25 11.61
CA ASP A 125 3.58 15.10 11.61
C ASP A 125 3.12 15.35 10.16
N VAL A 126 2.05 14.68 9.76
CA VAL A 126 1.52 14.77 8.39
C VAL A 126 1.17 16.20 7.98
N GLN A 127 0.87 17.09 8.93
CA GLN A 127 0.56 18.49 8.62
C GLN A 127 1.77 19.25 8.04
N SER A 128 2.98 18.72 8.19
CA SER A 128 4.19 19.27 7.57
C SER A 128 4.29 19.00 6.06
N TYR A 129 3.52 18.05 5.52
CA TYR A 129 3.44 17.86 4.08
C TYR A 129 2.72 19.05 3.42
N SER A 130 3.13 19.39 2.21
CA SER A 130 2.30 20.19 1.32
C SER A 130 1.21 19.34 0.66
N ALA A 131 0.11 19.97 0.23
CA ALA A 131 -0.95 19.30 -0.53
C ALA A 131 -0.43 18.67 -1.85
N ALA A 132 0.65 19.20 -2.43
CA ALA A 132 1.31 18.60 -3.57
C ALA A 132 2.02 17.29 -3.19
N GLU A 133 2.75 17.28 -2.08
CA GLU A 133 3.52 16.12 -1.62
C GLU A 133 2.64 14.99 -1.07
N PHE A 134 1.45 15.29 -0.58
CA PHE A 134 0.52 14.29 -0.10
C PHE A 134 -0.91 14.60 -0.59
N PRO A 135 -1.34 14.02 -1.73
CA PRO A 135 -2.66 14.27 -2.29
C PRO A 135 -3.84 13.93 -1.36
N LEU A 136 -3.65 13.02 -0.41
CA LEU A 136 -4.68 12.64 0.58
C LEU A 136 -4.56 13.43 1.89
N LEU A 137 -3.72 14.48 1.95
CA LEU A 137 -3.37 15.18 3.19
C LEU A 137 -4.59 15.69 3.97
N GLU A 138 -5.49 16.44 3.33
CA GLU A 138 -6.67 16.99 4.02
C GLU A 138 -7.54 15.88 4.60
N THR A 139 -7.70 14.78 3.87
CA THR A 139 -8.46 13.63 4.35
C THR A 139 -7.75 12.94 5.51
N ALA A 140 -6.43 12.73 5.42
CA ALA A 140 -5.62 12.15 6.48
C ALA A 140 -5.72 12.97 7.77
N ILE A 141 -5.61 14.31 7.69
CA ILE A 141 -5.79 15.23 8.82
C ILE A 141 -7.20 15.10 9.40
N SER A 142 -8.24 15.13 8.56
CA SER A 142 -9.64 15.05 9.01
C SER A 142 -9.97 13.74 9.72
N LEU A 143 -9.28 12.65 9.35
CA LEU A 143 -9.40 11.33 9.96
C LEU A 143 -8.44 11.13 11.15
N GLY A 144 -7.75 12.19 11.57
CA GLY A 144 -6.91 12.21 12.75
C GLY A 144 -5.59 11.47 12.59
N ILE A 145 -5.14 11.19 11.37
CA ILE A 145 -3.79 10.67 11.13
C ILE A 145 -2.80 11.77 11.50
N HIS A 146 -1.87 11.43 12.38
CA HIS A 146 -0.85 12.32 12.89
C HIS A 146 0.53 12.02 12.29
N SER A 147 0.99 10.77 12.36
CA SER A 147 2.30 10.36 11.85
C SER A 147 2.14 9.32 10.75
N TYR A 148 3.10 9.30 9.83
CA TYR A 148 3.09 8.50 8.63
C TYR A 148 4.44 7.82 8.41
N TYR A 149 4.42 6.53 8.08
CA TYR A 149 5.62 5.80 7.71
C TYR A 149 5.32 4.83 6.58
N ALA A 150 6.18 4.82 5.56
CA ALA A 150 6.11 3.85 4.49
C ALA A 150 7.49 3.36 4.11
N PHE A 151 7.62 2.09 3.76
CA PHE A 151 8.91 1.51 3.40
C PHE A 151 8.78 0.36 2.39
N PRO A 152 9.77 0.22 1.50
CA PRO A 152 9.75 -0.80 0.45
C PRO A 152 10.05 -2.19 1.01
N VAL A 153 9.50 -3.21 0.35
CA VAL A 153 9.70 -4.62 0.68
C VAL A 153 10.32 -5.32 -0.53
N PHE A 154 11.39 -6.07 -0.27
CA PHE A 154 12.11 -6.82 -1.29
C PHE A 154 12.17 -8.29 -0.93
N ASN A 155 12.25 -9.13 -1.95
CA ASN A 155 12.65 -10.52 -1.79
C ASN A 155 14.15 -10.57 -1.48
N LEU A 156 14.52 -11.22 -0.38
CA LEU A 156 15.91 -11.29 0.08
C LEU A 156 16.83 -12.02 -0.91
N HIS A 157 16.32 -13.00 -1.66
CA HIS A 157 17.15 -13.84 -2.52
C HIS A 157 17.55 -13.17 -3.84
N ASP A 158 16.62 -12.47 -4.48
CA ASP A 158 16.80 -11.89 -5.82
C ASP A 158 16.72 -10.35 -5.82
N GLN A 159 16.53 -9.73 -4.64
CA GLN A 159 16.36 -8.29 -4.45
C GLN A 159 15.19 -7.71 -5.27
N ARG A 160 14.25 -8.54 -5.70
CA ARG A 160 13.07 -8.12 -6.44
C ARG A 160 12.12 -7.34 -5.53
N TYR A 161 11.64 -6.20 -6.00
CA TYR A 161 10.62 -5.41 -5.31
C TYR A 161 9.30 -6.19 -5.24
N LEU A 162 8.75 -6.33 -4.04
CA LEU A 162 7.51 -7.05 -3.77
C LEU A 162 6.32 -6.12 -3.52
N GLY A 163 6.59 -4.90 -3.06
CA GLY A 163 5.58 -3.94 -2.64
C GLY A 163 6.14 -3.01 -1.56
N LEU A 164 5.27 -2.33 -0.84
CA LEU A 164 5.64 -1.48 0.28
C LEU A 164 4.61 -1.60 1.41
N PHE A 165 5.03 -1.32 2.63
CA PHE A 165 4.12 -1.13 3.75
C PHE A 165 3.82 0.35 3.92
N GLU A 166 2.58 0.64 4.31
CA GLU A 166 2.14 1.90 4.89
C GLU A 166 1.75 1.65 6.35
N ILE A 167 2.20 2.53 7.22
CA ILE A 167 1.87 2.57 8.63
C ILE A 167 1.44 3.99 8.99
N VAL A 168 0.28 4.11 9.61
CA VAL A 168 -0.23 5.41 10.08
C VAL A 168 -0.62 5.34 11.56
N PHE A 169 -0.42 6.46 12.23
CA PHE A 169 -0.65 6.63 13.66
C PHE A 169 -1.61 7.80 13.85
N THR A 170 -2.62 7.66 14.71
CA THR A 170 -3.52 8.79 15.08
C THR A 170 -3.05 9.57 16.30
N GLN A 171 -1.87 9.23 16.81
CA GLN A 171 -1.18 9.91 17.90
C GLN A 171 0.28 10.08 17.48
N PRO A 172 1.03 11.02 18.09
CA PRO A 172 2.47 11.10 17.89
C PRO A 172 3.10 9.73 18.11
N SER A 173 3.82 9.22 17.12
CA SER A 173 4.60 8.00 17.29
C SER A 173 5.68 8.27 18.33
N VAL A 174 5.48 7.79 19.56
CA VAL A 174 6.50 7.85 20.60
C VAL A 174 7.59 6.87 20.21
N GLY A 175 8.67 7.37 19.60
CA GLY A 175 9.93 6.66 19.29
C GLY A 175 9.77 5.20 18.83
N LEU A 176 9.70 4.99 17.51
CA LEU A 176 9.99 3.68 16.91
C LEU A 176 11.44 3.24 17.21
#